data_AF-A0A6A6I719-F1
#
_entry.id   AF-A0A6A6I719-F1
#
_cell.length_a   1.000
_cell.length_b   1.000
_cell.length_c   1.000
_cell.angle_alpha   90.00
_cell.angle_beta   90.00
_cell.angle_gamma   90.00
#
_symmetry.space_group_name_H-M   'P 1'
#
loop_
_entity.id
_entity.type
_entity.pdbx_description
1 polymer ?
#
loop_
_entity_poly.entity_id
_entity_poly.type
_entity_poly.pdbx_seq_one_letter_code
_entity_poly.pdbx_strand_id
1 'polypeptide(L)'
;MHVGAQGGNSDGGEDRDREWGVVTERFSDTWTKMRVFEVLDVEREGGKKRRIESLCFLDAGMLVLADPTPLIFSKENLEYLQDDADGEEEEKEQGKRLCATHIAPVDAEIETKGIFNTGTFLFRPSASLRASVLSAFSSTPTDQLRALNFPDRDFLNMTWRYWNAKTWRDAEVAVLHYIVDKSWAARVRGDGSAGYRGQDGVTHGWWWVEWERWLAERWGQGEREPLSVVGEFVASADGEGSEEMQAIGGGAQAFAKKWEGGDDAAAGEKRDDGTYGQGPHGPVLRKRVGMGRL
;
A
#
# COMPACT_ATOMS: atom_id res chain seq x y z
N MET A 1 -20.62 36.77 -51.61
CA MET A 1 -19.62 35.72 -51.35
C MET A 1 -19.26 35.76 -49.88
N HIS A 2 -19.34 34.60 -49.23
CA HIS A 2 -18.99 34.33 -47.83
C HIS A 2 -17.59 34.85 -47.44
N VAL A 3 -17.45 35.31 -46.19
CA VAL A 3 -16.68 34.68 -45.07
C VAL A 3 -17.30 35.28 -43.79
N GLY A 4 -17.80 34.58 -42.76
CA GLY A 4 -17.45 33.29 -42.19
C GLY A 4 -16.88 33.52 -40.79
N ALA A 5 -17.72 33.85 -39.80
CA ALA A 5 -17.32 33.92 -38.40
C ALA A 5 -17.45 32.52 -37.79
N GLN A 6 -16.32 31.87 -37.49
CA GLN A 6 -16.27 30.64 -36.69
C GLN A 6 -15.95 31.01 -35.24
N GLY A 7 -16.82 30.55 -34.35
CA GLY A 7 -16.63 30.59 -32.91
C GLY A 7 -15.46 29.70 -32.48
N GLY A 8 -14.60 30.25 -31.63
CA GLY A 8 -13.60 29.50 -30.88
C GLY A 8 -14.24 28.92 -29.62
N ASN A 9 -14.28 27.60 -29.57
CA ASN A 9 -14.80 26.76 -28.50
C ASN A 9 -13.94 26.93 -27.21
N SER A 10 -14.55 27.36 -26.11
CA SER A 10 -13.90 27.57 -24.81
C SER A 10 -14.38 26.58 -23.75
N ASP A 11 -14.32 25.27 -24.05
CA ASP A 11 -14.98 24.24 -23.24
C ASP A 11 -14.03 23.15 -22.69
N GLY A 12 -12.71 23.36 -22.75
CA GLY A 12 -11.71 22.34 -22.39
C GLY A 12 -10.93 22.57 -21.09
N GLY A 13 -11.31 23.57 -20.29
CA GLY A 13 -10.61 23.96 -19.06
C GLY A 13 -11.27 23.40 -17.79
N GLU A 14 -12.57 23.61 -17.65
CA GLU A 14 -13.32 23.19 -16.45
C GLU A 14 -13.39 21.67 -16.28
N ASP A 15 -13.49 20.93 -17.39
CA ASP A 15 -13.49 19.47 -17.35
C ASP A 15 -12.13 18.93 -16.92
N ARG A 16 -11.00 19.48 -17.40
CA ARG A 16 -9.66 19.03 -16.99
C ARG A 16 -9.35 19.33 -15.52
N ASP A 17 -9.82 20.47 -14.99
CA ASP A 17 -9.61 20.82 -13.58
C ASP A 17 -10.50 20.01 -12.63
N ARG A 18 -11.75 19.72 -13.02
CA ARG A 18 -12.60 18.74 -12.30
C ARG A 18 -12.04 17.33 -12.41
N GLU A 19 -11.55 16.97 -13.59
CA GLU A 19 -10.96 15.66 -13.90
C GLU A 19 -9.68 15.42 -13.08
N TRP A 20 -8.80 16.41 -12.99
CA TRP A 20 -7.62 16.37 -12.13
C TRP A 20 -8.05 16.37 -10.66
N GLY A 21 -9.03 17.17 -10.25
CA GLY A 21 -9.54 17.22 -8.87
C GLY A 21 -10.02 15.85 -8.33
N VAL A 22 -10.79 15.10 -9.12
CA VAL A 22 -11.29 13.76 -8.73
C VAL A 22 -10.17 12.71 -8.66
N VAL A 23 -9.14 12.82 -9.53
CA VAL A 23 -7.94 11.96 -9.41
C VAL A 23 -7.13 12.34 -8.19
N THR A 24 -7.05 13.63 -7.90
CA THR A 24 -6.29 14.17 -6.76
C THR A 24 -6.84 13.66 -5.44
N GLU A 25 -8.16 13.52 -5.28
CA GLU A 25 -8.76 13.06 -4.02
C GLU A 25 -8.47 11.57 -3.73
N ARG A 26 -8.71 10.67 -4.70
CA ARG A 26 -8.43 9.23 -4.56
C ARG A 26 -6.93 8.93 -4.39
N PHE A 27 -6.09 9.78 -4.95
CA PHE A 27 -4.64 9.65 -4.86
C PHE A 27 -3.99 10.51 -3.78
N SER A 28 -4.76 11.32 -3.04
CA SER A 28 -4.24 12.16 -1.97
C SER A 28 -3.54 11.31 -0.90
N ASP A 29 -4.14 10.17 -0.54
CA ASP A 29 -3.58 9.22 0.42
C ASP A 29 -2.34 8.50 -0.15
N THR A 30 -2.38 8.09 -1.42
CA THR A 30 -1.22 7.51 -2.10
C THR A 30 -0.06 8.49 -2.15
N TRP A 31 -0.32 9.74 -2.53
CA TRP A 31 0.67 10.80 -2.57
C TRP A 31 1.25 11.05 -1.18
N THR A 32 0.40 11.12 -0.16
CA THR A 32 0.82 11.26 1.25
C THR A 32 1.71 10.10 1.67
N LYS A 33 1.37 8.85 1.31
CA LYS A 33 2.20 7.66 1.55
C LYS A 33 3.54 7.74 0.82
N MET A 34 3.58 8.22 -0.43
CA MET A 34 4.83 8.38 -1.19
C MET A 34 5.79 9.39 -0.54
N ARG A 35 5.29 10.29 0.32
CA ARG A 35 6.17 11.22 1.05
C ARG A 35 7.11 10.53 2.02
N VAL A 36 6.90 9.25 2.35
CA VAL A 36 7.86 8.46 3.15
C VAL A 36 9.26 8.44 2.50
N PHE A 37 9.34 8.53 1.17
CA PHE A 37 10.62 8.59 0.46
C PHE A 37 11.33 9.94 0.61
N GLU A 38 10.67 10.97 1.13
CA GLU A 38 11.27 12.27 1.46
C GLU A 38 12.03 12.25 2.79
N VAL A 39 11.86 11.21 3.61
CA VAL A 39 12.45 11.10 4.94
C VAL A 39 13.91 10.61 4.83
N LEU A 40 14.85 11.54 4.71
CA LEU A 40 16.28 11.24 4.55
C LEU A 40 17.07 11.28 5.86
N ASP A 41 16.62 12.08 6.81
CA ASP A 41 17.25 12.29 8.10
C ASP A 41 16.22 12.35 9.22
N VAL A 42 16.66 11.99 10.42
CA VAL A 42 15.94 12.23 11.67
C VAL A 42 16.72 13.21 12.53
N GLU A 43 16.01 14.17 13.11
CA GLU A 43 16.56 15.05 14.13
C GLU A 43 16.65 14.29 15.46
N ARG A 44 17.81 14.37 16.11
CA ARG A 44 18.00 13.84 17.47
C ARG A 44 18.00 14.97 18.49
N GLU A 45 17.84 14.59 19.75
CA GLU A 45 18.01 15.48 20.90
C GLU A 45 19.31 16.29 20.77
N GLY A 46 19.20 17.62 20.83
CA GLY A 46 20.30 18.55 20.56
C GLY A 46 20.43 19.02 19.10
N GLY A 47 19.42 18.81 18.25
CA GLY A 47 19.32 19.41 16.91
C GLY A 47 20.23 18.79 15.84
N LYS A 48 20.93 17.69 16.17
CA LYS A 48 21.79 16.98 15.20
C LYS A 48 20.94 16.08 14.32
N LYS A 49 21.03 16.31 13.01
CA LYS A 49 20.45 15.44 11.99
C LYS A 49 21.32 14.19 11.80
N ARG A 50 20.68 13.02 11.81
CA ARG A 50 21.31 11.74 11.45
C ARG A 50 20.65 11.19 10.19
N ARG A 51 21.46 10.86 9.18
CA ARG A 51 21.00 10.17 7.97
C ARG A 51 20.41 8.80 8.33
N ILE A 52 19.28 8.47 7.72
CA ILE A 52 18.64 7.17 7.87
C ILE A 52 19.30 6.18 6.90
N GLU A 53 19.83 5.08 7.43
CA GLU A 53 20.49 4.05 6.63
C GLU A 53 19.51 3.07 6.01
N SER A 54 18.41 2.81 6.71
CA SER A 54 17.30 1.96 6.28
C SER A 54 16.03 2.36 7.04
N LEU A 55 14.88 2.30 6.36
CA LEU A 55 13.58 2.66 6.90
C LEU A 55 12.57 1.57 6.53
N CYS A 56 11.78 1.14 7.51
CA CYS A 56 10.62 0.28 7.25
C CYS A 56 9.35 1.10 7.40
N PHE A 57 8.50 1.04 6.37
CA PHE A 57 7.16 1.59 6.40
C PHE A 57 6.16 0.52 6.85
N LEU A 58 5.21 0.90 7.69
CA LEU A 58 4.05 0.11 8.12
C LEU A 58 2.78 0.94 7.91
N ASP A 59 1.76 0.37 7.27
CA ASP A 59 0.43 1.00 7.22
C ASP A 59 -0.14 1.15 8.64
N ALA A 60 -1.04 2.12 8.84
CA ALA A 60 -1.73 2.31 10.13
C ALA A 60 -2.65 1.13 10.50
N GLY A 61 -3.03 0.31 9.51
CA GLY A 61 -3.81 -0.93 9.68
C GLY A 61 -3.03 -2.13 10.21
N MET A 62 -1.87 -1.91 10.83
CA MET A 62 -0.96 -2.96 11.28
C MET A 62 -1.03 -3.14 12.80
N LEU A 63 -0.90 -4.38 13.25
CA LEU A 63 -0.67 -4.74 14.64
C LEU A 63 0.66 -5.48 14.79
N VAL A 64 1.55 -4.95 15.62
CA VAL A 64 2.84 -5.58 15.93
C VAL A 64 2.64 -6.51 17.13
N LEU A 65 2.79 -7.82 16.90
CA LEU A 65 2.60 -8.89 17.89
C LEU A 65 3.90 -9.29 18.59
N ALA A 66 5.03 -9.10 17.92
CA ALA A 66 6.37 -9.37 18.43
C ALA A 66 7.37 -8.42 17.75
N ASP A 67 8.58 -8.28 18.31
CA ASP A 67 9.64 -7.47 17.70
C ASP A 67 9.92 -7.94 16.26
N PRO A 68 9.57 -7.16 15.23
CA PRO A 68 9.74 -7.57 13.85
C PRO A 68 11.16 -7.26 13.35
N THR A 69 12.01 -6.61 14.17
CA THR A 69 13.33 -6.13 13.76
C THR A 69 14.19 -7.23 13.15
N PRO A 70 14.32 -8.43 13.73
CA PRO A 70 15.17 -9.48 13.17
C PRO A 70 14.69 -10.00 11.81
N LEU A 71 13.38 -9.92 11.54
CA LEU A 71 12.76 -10.35 10.29
C LEU A 71 12.86 -9.27 9.21
N ILE A 72 12.61 -8.02 9.58
CA ILE A 72 12.59 -6.87 8.67
C ILE A 72 14.02 -6.45 8.34
N PHE A 73 14.85 -6.20 9.35
CA PHE A 73 16.22 -5.71 9.22
C PHE A 73 17.24 -6.86 9.30
N SER A 74 16.88 -8.01 8.72
CA SER A 74 17.79 -9.15 8.62
C SER A 74 19.00 -8.79 7.77
N LYS A 75 20.11 -9.51 7.97
CA LYS A 75 21.34 -9.33 7.19
C LYS A 75 21.05 -9.42 5.69
N GLU A 76 20.25 -10.41 5.28
CA GLU A 76 19.88 -10.66 3.89
C GLU A 76 19.09 -9.49 3.29
N ASN A 77 18.12 -8.92 4.02
CA ASN A 77 17.35 -7.77 3.55
C ASN A 77 18.22 -6.51 3.46
N LEU A 78 19.15 -6.32 4.39
CA LEU A 78 20.07 -5.18 4.38
C LEU A 78 21.12 -5.30 3.26
N GLU A 79 21.71 -6.47 3.05
CA GLU A 79 22.63 -6.75 1.94
C GLU A 79 21.95 -6.52 0.59
N TYR A 80 20.69 -6.97 0.45
CA TYR A 80 19.90 -6.73 -0.75
C TYR A 80 19.76 -5.23 -1.09
N LEU A 81 19.63 -4.38 -0.08
CA LEU A 81 19.53 -2.92 -0.25
C LEU A 81 20.90 -2.24 -0.52
N GLN A 82 22.02 -2.94 -0.35
CA GLN A 82 23.38 -2.42 -0.54
C GLN A 82 23.93 -2.62 -1.97
N ASP A 83 23.41 -3.61 -2.70
CA ASP A 83 23.95 -4.19 -3.95
C ASP A 83 24.00 -3.26 -5.21
N ASP A 84 24.04 -1.93 -5.04
CA ASP A 84 24.24 -0.98 -6.15
C ASP A 84 25.56 -0.19 -6.05
N ALA A 85 26.38 -0.41 -5.02
CA ALA A 85 27.54 0.47 -4.74
C ALA A 85 28.81 0.19 -5.58
N ASP A 86 28.97 -1.03 -6.13
CA ASP A 86 30.29 -1.50 -6.62
C ASP A 86 30.36 -1.75 -8.14
N GLY A 87 29.37 -1.32 -8.92
CA GLY A 87 29.42 -1.36 -10.39
C GLY A 87 30.10 -0.13 -10.96
N GLU A 88 31.32 -0.27 -11.50
CA GLU A 88 32.07 0.82 -12.18
C GLU A 88 31.45 1.30 -13.51
N GLU A 89 30.23 0.88 -13.86
CA GLU A 89 29.54 1.32 -15.09
C GLU A 89 28.19 1.95 -14.78
N GLU A 90 28.14 3.28 -14.97
CA GLU A 90 26.98 4.16 -15.07
C GLU A 90 26.08 4.34 -13.82
N GLU A 91 25.87 5.61 -13.49
CA GLU A 91 24.94 6.22 -12.51
C GLU A 91 23.46 5.71 -12.49
N LYS A 92 23.09 4.62 -13.16
CA LYS A 92 21.71 4.41 -13.59
C LYS A 92 20.72 3.93 -12.53
N GLU A 93 21.12 3.17 -11.50
CA GLU A 93 20.13 2.60 -10.56
C GLU A 93 20.50 2.62 -9.07
N GLN A 94 21.53 3.37 -8.67
CA GLN A 94 21.96 3.42 -7.27
C GLN A 94 20.86 3.86 -6.29
N GLY A 95 20.57 2.98 -5.33
CA GLY A 95 19.75 3.29 -4.16
C GLY A 95 18.27 3.33 -4.45
N LYS A 96 17.81 2.70 -5.54
CA LYS A 96 16.39 2.63 -5.93
C LYS A 96 15.69 1.35 -5.46
N ARG A 97 16.28 0.55 -4.57
CA ARG A 97 15.70 -0.75 -4.16
C ARG A 97 14.69 -0.61 -3.01
N LEU A 98 13.61 -1.38 -3.11
CA LEU A 98 12.65 -1.64 -2.03
C LEU A 98 12.64 -3.15 -1.75
N CYS A 99 12.56 -3.51 -0.48
CA CYS A 99 12.39 -4.88 -0.01
C CYS A 99 11.01 -5.00 0.64
N ALA A 100 10.07 -5.64 -0.05
CA ALA A 100 8.78 -5.97 0.55
C ALA A 100 8.90 -7.21 1.43
N THR A 101 8.28 -7.19 2.60
CA THR A 101 8.37 -8.32 3.55
C THR A 101 7.43 -9.47 3.21
N HIS A 102 6.51 -9.32 2.24
CA HIS A 102 5.52 -10.34 1.93
C HIS A 102 5.35 -10.59 0.44
N ILE A 103 5.68 -11.81 0.01
CA ILE A 103 5.31 -12.39 -1.28
C ILE A 103 5.02 -13.88 -1.04
N ALA A 104 3.76 -14.26 -1.20
CA ALA A 104 3.39 -15.67 -1.30
C ALA A 104 4.11 -16.29 -2.52
N PRO A 105 4.47 -17.58 -2.51
CA PRO A 105 5.00 -18.25 -3.69
C PRO A 105 4.15 -17.87 -4.92
N VAL A 106 4.80 -17.33 -5.96
CA VAL A 106 4.11 -16.85 -7.16
C VAL A 106 3.39 -18.04 -7.78
N ASP A 107 2.08 -18.07 -7.60
CA ASP A 107 1.19 -18.95 -8.32
C ASP A 107 0.86 -18.21 -9.62
N ALA A 108 1.36 -18.73 -10.75
CA ALA A 108 1.13 -18.09 -12.05
C ALA A 108 -0.36 -18.02 -12.42
N GLU A 109 -1.22 -18.75 -11.71
CA GLU A 109 -2.67 -18.74 -11.89
C GLU A 109 -3.39 -17.70 -11.03
N ILE A 110 -2.69 -17.05 -10.07
CA ILE A 110 -3.28 -16.05 -9.17
C ILE A 110 -2.48 -14.75 -9.24
N GLU A 111 -2.99 -13.79 -10.01
CA GLU A 111 -2.40 -12.48 -10.28
C GLU A 111 -1.93 -11.76 -9.00
N THR A 112 -2.71 -11.84 -7.91
CA THR A 112 -2.40 -11.17 -6.64
C THR A 112 -1.24 -11.78 -5.86
N LYS A 113 -0.84 -13.04 -6.16
CA LYS A 113 0.35 -13.66 -5.57
C LYS A 113 1.66 -13.23 -6.27
N GLY A 114 1.56 -12.49 -7.38
CA GLY A 114 2.70 -11.91 -8.10
C GLY A 114 3.03 -10.46 -7.71
N ILE A 115 2.23 -9.84 -6.83
CA ILE A 115 2.40 -8.44 -6.39
C ILE A 115 2.69 -8.39 -4.90
N PHE A 116 3.50 -7.41 -4.47
CA PHE A 116 3.82 -7.26 -3.04
C PHE A 116 2.81 -6.39 -2.31
N ASN A 117 2.62 -6.66 -1.02
CA ASN A 117 1.78 -5.85 -0.15
C ASN A 117 2.53 -4.57 0.26
N THR A 118 2.03 -3.39 -0.12
CA THR A 118 2.64 -2.10 0.20
C THR A 118 2.40 -1.64 1.63
N GLY A 119 1.69 -2.42 2.43
CA GLY A 119 1.51 -2.13 3.83
C GLY A 119 2.78 -2.32 4.66
N THR A 120 3.70 -3.18 4.23
CA THR A 120 5.03 -3.29 4.84
C THR A 120 6.12 -3.38 3.78
N PHE A 121 7.06 -2.43 3.82
CA PHE A 121 8.26 -2.51 3.00
C PHE A 121 9.45 -1.82 3.67
N LEU A 122 10.65 -2.34 3.43
CA LEU A 122 11.93 -1.82 3.87
C LEU A 122 12.64 -1.16 2.68
N PHE A 123 13.28 -0.03 2.90
CA PHE A 123 14.08 0.64 1.86
C PHE A 123 15.21 1.46 2.46
N ARG A 124 16.13 1.90 1.58
CA ARG A 124 17.20 2.84 1.93
C ARG A 124 16.83 4.24 1.44
N PRO A 125 16.51 5.19 2.32
CA PRO A 125 16.16 6.54 1.88
C PRO A 125 17.30 7.19 1.09
N SER A 126 16.97 7.72 -0.09
CA SER A 126 17.92 8.41 -0.95
C SER A 126 17.21 9.46 -1.81
N ALA A 127 17.94 10.53 -2.17
CA ALA A 127 17.41 11.55 -3.07
C ALA A 127 17.07 10.96 -4.46
N SER A 128 17.85 9.98 -4.93
CA SER A 128 17.62 9.25 -6.18
C SER A 128 16.32 8.45 -6.16
N LEU A 129 16.08 7.70 -5.06
CA LEU A 129 14.84 6.95 -4.87
C LEU A 129 13.64 7.89 -4.82
N ARG A 130 13.72 8.94 -3.99
CA ARG A 130 12.69 9.98 -3.91
C ARG A 130 12.37 10.56 -5.29
N ALA A 131 13.38 11.02 -6.02
CA ALA A 131 13.20 11.62 -7.34
C ALA A 131 12.56 10.62 -8.32
N SER A 132 12.97 9.35 -8.26
CA SER A 132 12.41 8.29 -9.10
C SER A 132 10.94 8.04 -8.81
N VAL A 133 10.55 7.91 -7.53
CA VAL A 133 9.14 7.69 -7.13
C VAL A 133 8.27 8.87 -7.56
N LEU A 134 8.69 10.10 -7.22
CA LEU A 134 7.91 11.31 -7.49
C LEU A 134 7.84 11.61 -8.98
N SER A 135 8.92 11.37 -9.73
CA SER A 135 8.93 11.50 -11.18
C SER A 135 7.99 10.48 -11.82
N ALA A 136 8.05 9.21 -11.42
CA ALA A 136 7.18 8.16 -11.95
C ALA A 136 5.71 8.51 -11.71
N PHE A 137 5.37 8.96 -10.49
CA PHE A 137 4.01 9.39 -10.15
C PHE A 137 3.55 10.56 -11.02
N SER A 138 4.37 11.61 -11.12
CA SER A 138 4.03 12.82 -11.87
C SER A 138 3.94 12.59 -13.39
N SER A 139 4.68 11.60 -13.92
CA SER A 139 4.65 11.26 -15.34
C SER A 139 3.60 10.21 -15.70
N THR A 140 2.97 9.55 -14.73
CA THR A 140 1.96 8.52 -15.00
C THR A 140 0.67 9.20 -15.49
N PRO A 141 0.13 8.80 -16.66
CA PRO A 141 -1.12 9.34 -17.16
C PRO A 141 -2.29 9.15 -16.18
N THR A 142 -3.15 10.15 -16.08
CA THR A 142 -4.31 10.20 -15.17
C THR A 142 -5.25 9.01 -15.31
N ASP A 143 -5.47 8.56 -16.54
CA ASP A 143 -6.33 7.42 -16.87
C ASP A 143 -5.73 6.10 -16.37
N GLN A 144 -4.40 5.95 -16.42
CA GLN A 144 -3.70 4.81 -15.82
C GLN A 144 -3.81 4.84 -14.29
N LEU A 145 -3.62 6.00 -13.67
CA LEU A 145 -3.81 6.17 -12.23
C LEU A 145 -5.25 5.79 -11.83
N ARG A 146 -6.27 6.26 -12.56
CA ARG A 146 -7.67 5.88 -12.28
C ARG A 146 -7.95 4.39 -12.37
N ALA A 147 -7.26 3.69 -13.28
CA ALA A 147 -7.44 2.27 -13.49
C ALA A 147 -6.87 1.41 -12.35
N LEU A 148 -6.02 1.97 -11.46
CA LEU A 148 -5.48 1.26 -10.31
C LEU A 148 -6.62 0.90 -9.35
N ASN A 149 -6.63 -0.34 -8.84
CA ASN A 149 -7.62 -0.82 -7.89
C ASN A 149 -7.20 -0.49 -6.45
N PHE A 150 -5.90 -0.64 -6.19
CA PHE A 150 -5.23 -0.30 -4.94
C PHE A 150 -4.15 0.73 -5.25
N PRO A 151 -4.49 2.04 -5.25
CA PRO A 151 -3.68 3.10 -5.82
C PRO A 151 -2.19 3.09 -5.43
N ASP A 152 -1.87 2.90 -4.15
CA ASP A 152 -0.49 2.83 -3.69
C ASP A 152 0.18 1.48 -4.02
N ARG A 153 -0.55 0.37 -3.82
CA ARG A 153 -0.06 -0.98 -4.08
C ARG A 153 0.29 -1.14 -5.54
N ASP A 154 -0.65 -0.83 -6.41
CA ASP A 154 -0.52 -1.05 -7.84
C ASP A 154 0.53 -0.09 -8.41
N PHE A 155 0.58 1.18 -7.94
CA PHE A 155 1.61 2.14 -8.37
C PHE A 155 3.03 1.70 -7.99
N LEU A 156 3.25 1.25 -6.75
CA LEU A 156 4.57 0.77 -6.34
C LEU A 156 4.95 -0.53 -7.07
N ASN A 157 4.00 -1.43 -7.36
CA ASN A 157 4.25 -2.64 -8.15
C ASN A 157 4.47 -2.34 -9.65
N MET A 158 3.97 -1.22 -10.19
CA MET A 158 4.34 -0.74 -11.54
C MET A 158 5.82 -0.31 -11.59
N THR A 159 6.30 0.27 -10.50
CA THR A 159 7.62 0.91 -10.43
C THR A 159 8.73 -0.06 -9.99
N TRP A 160 8.43 -1.07 -9.16
CA TRP A 160 9.42 -2.02 -8.62
C TRP A 160 9.11 -3.48 -8.94
N ARG A 161 10.18 -4.29 -9.09
CA ARG A 161 10.11 -5.65 -9.67
C ARG A 161 10.82 -6.76 -8.89
N TYR A 162 11.29 -6.54 -7.66
CA TYR A 162 12.12 -7.53 -6.96
C TYR A 162 11.71 -7.81 -5.52
N TRP A 163 11.97 -9.06 -5.10
CA TRP A 163 11.13 -9.86 -4.22
C TRP A 163 11.93 -10.88 -3.40
N ASN A 164 11.80 -10.90 -2.06
CA ASN A 164 12.42 -11.91 -1.18
C ASN A 164 11.41 -13.01 -0.83
N ALA A 165 11.71 -14.27 -1.18
CA ALA A 165 10.78 -15.40 -1.12
C ALA A 165 10.75 -16.16 0.22
N LYS A 166 11.46 -15.71 1.26
CA LYS A 166 11.70 -16.52 2.48
C LYS A 166 11.07 -15.98 3.78
N THR A 167 10.17 -15.02 3.70
CA THR A 167 9.82 -14.18 4.87
C THR A 167 8.66 -14.69 5.74
N TRP A 168 8.07 -15.86 5.49
CA TRP A 168 6.87 -16.29 6.24
C TRP A 168 6.94 -17.71 6.83
N ARG A 169 6.58 -17.79 8.12
CA ARG A 169 6.21 -19.00 8.86
C ARG A 169 5.04 -18.64 9.79
N ASP A 170 3.95 -19.40 9.75
CA ASP A 170 2.77 -19.22 10.64
C ASP A 170 3.16 -19.07 12.12
N ALA A 171 4.19 -19.80 12.54
CA ALA A 171 4.68 -19.78 13.92
C ALA A 171 5.42 -18.48 14.32
N GLU A 172 5.66 -17.57 13.37
CA GLU A 172 6.52 -16.39 13.54
C GLU A 172 5.84 -15.09 13.08
N VAL A 173 4.50 -15.02 13.16
CA VAL A 173 3.77 -13.79 12.84
C VAL A 173 4.16 -12.68 13.82
N ALA A 174 4.98 -11.74 13.34
CA ALA A 174 5.38 -10.56 14.11
C ALA A 174 4.51 -9.32 13.81
N VAL A 175 3.92 -9.24 12.61
CA VAL A 175 3.05 -8.13 12.20
C VAL A 175 1.82 -8.69 11.49
N LEU A 176 0.64 -8.22 11.88
CA LEU A 176 -0.65 -8.57 11.30
C LEU A 176 -1.24 -7.35 10.58
N HIS A 177 -1.69 -7.51 9.34
CA HIS A 177 -2.28 -6.44 8.52
C HIS A 177 -3.79 -6.59 8.37
N TYR A 178 -4.57 -5.65 8.90
CA TYR A 178 -6.02 -5.54 8.68
C TYR A 178 -6.31 -4.81 7.37
N ILE A 179 -6.28 -5.56 6.25
CA ILE A 179 -6.37 -4.98 4.90
C ILE A 179 -7.79 -4.54 4.59
N VAL A 180 -8.77 -5.45 4.71
CA VAL A 180 -10.15 -5.24 4.25
C VAL A 180 -10.98 -4.54 5.31
N ASP A 181 -11.17 -5.18 6.46
CA ASP A 181 -11.94 -4.65 7.57
C ASP A 181 -11.03 -4.10 8.63
N LYS A 182 -11.24 -2.83 9.00
CA LYS A 182 -10.45 -2.20 10.03
C LYS A 182 -10.96 -2.62 11.40
N SER A 183 -10.06 -3.13 12.23
CA SER A 183 -10.37 -3.66 13.56
C SER A 183 -11.01 -2.62 14.49
N TRP A 184 -10.69 -1.35 14.30
CA TRP A 184 -11.26 -0.24 15.05
C TRP A 184 -12.66 0.20 14.60
N ALA A 185 -13.11 -0.21 13.41
CA ALA A 185 -14.39 0.24 12.85
C ALA A 185 -15.60 -0.49 13.46
N ALA A 186 -15.40 -1.67 14.06
CA ALA A 186 -16.45 -2.44 14.70
C ALA A 186 -15.91 -3.32 15.84
N ARG A 187 -16.70 -3.47 16.90
CA ARG A 187 -16.42 -4.42 17.99
C ARG A 187 -16.60 -5.86 17.53
N VAL A 188 -15.85 -6.77 18.16
CA VAL A 188 -16.11 -8.22 18.03
C VAL A 188 -17.49 -8.52 18.61
N ARG A 189 -18.34 -9.18 17.85
CA ARG A 189 -19.71 -9.51 18.28
C ARG A 189 -19.69 -10.56 19.39
N GLY A 190 -20.79 -10.66 20.14
CA GLY A 190 -20.90 -11.62 21.25
C GLY A 190 -20.79 -13.09 20.86
N ASP A 191 -21.02 -13.42 19.58
CA ASP A 191 -20.79 -14.76 19.00
C ASP A 191 -19.33 -14.98 18.55
N GLY A 192 -18.45 -14.00 18.78
CA GLY A 192 -17.07 -14.01 18.34
C GLY A 192 -16.86 -13.62 16.88
N SER A 193 -17.90 -13.23 16.13
CA SER A 193 -17.73 -12.84 14.73
C SER A 193 -17.17 -11.42 14.59
N ALA A 194 -16.22 -11.26 13.67
CA ALA A 194 -15.67 -9.96 13.24
C ALA A 194 -15.06 -10.07 11.83
N GLY A 195 -14.77 -8.91 11.22
CA GLY A 195 -14.23 -8.82 9.88
C GLY A 195 -15.25 -9.16 8.78
N TYR A 196 -14.79 -9.11 7.53
CA TYR A 196 -15.66 -9.04 6.37
C TYR A 196 -16.53 -10.31 6.23
N ARG A 197 -15.94 -11.46 6.59
CA ARG A 197 -16.59 -12.77 6.56
C ARG A 197 -17.06 -13.25 7.93
N GLY A 198 -16.93 -12.43 8.98
CA GLY A 198 -17.23 -12.83 10.35
C GLY A 198 -16.26 -13.86 10.94
N GLN A 199 -15.11 -14.11 10.29
CA GLN A 199 -14.13 -15.14 10.66
C GLN A 199 -12.91 -14.59 11.41
N ASP A 200 -12.77 -13.26 11.48
CA ASP A 200 -11.58 -12.59 11.98
C ASP A 200 -11.72 -12.19 13.47
N GLY A 201 -12.66 -12.81 14.18
CA GLY A 201 -12.98 -12.51 15.59
C GLY A 201 -11.77 -12.52 16.52
N VAL A 202 -10.97 -13.57 16.41
CA VAL A 202 -9.78 -13.77 17.26
C VAL A 202 -8.76 -12.66 17.03
N THR A 203 -8.44 -12.37 15.77
CA THR A 203 -7.44 -11.36 15.42
C THR A 203 -7.94 -9.95 15.75
N HIS A 204 -9.18 -9.61 15.41
CA HIS A 204 -9.80 -8.34 15.82
C HIS A 204 -9.82 -8.19 17.34
N GLY A 205 -10.03 -9.28 18.09
CA GLY A 205 -9.93 -9.31 19.54
C GLY A 205 -8.55 -8.89 20.05
N TRP A 206 -7.46 -9.32 19.40
CA TRP A 206 -6.10 -8.90 19.76
C TRP A 206 -5.93 -7.39 19.63
N TRP A 207 -6.47 -6.78 18.57
CA TRP A 207 -6.42 -5.33 18.41
C TRP A 207 -7.17 -4.60 19.53
N TRP A 208 -8.37 -5.07 19.90
CA TRP A 208 -9.15 -4.46 20.98
C TRP A 208 -8.48 -4.56 22.35
N VAL A 209 -7.83 -5.69 22.66
CA VAL A 209 -7.02 -5.84 23.88
C VAL A 209 -5.90 -4.81 23.92
N GLU A 210 -5.21 -4.61 22.79
CA GLU A 210 -4.12 -3.64 22.67
C GLU A 210 -4.59 -2.19 22.74
N TRP A 211 -5.74 -1.89 22.14
CA TRP A 211 -6.41 -0.59 22.27
C TRP A 211 -6.76 -0.28 23.73
N GLU A 212 -7.36 -1.22 24.45
CA GLU A 212 -7.73 -1.03 25.87
C GLU A 212 -6.50 -0.84 26.76
N ARG A 213 -5.42 -1.58 26.49
CA ARG A 213 -4.13 -1.40 27.17
C ARG A 213 -3.57 0.00 26.91
N TRP A 214 -3.53 0.44 25.65
CA TRP A 214 -3.04 1.76 25.26
C TRP A 214 -3.89 2.88 25.89
N LEU A 215 -5.21 2.75 25.86
CA LEU A 215 -6.13 3.68 26.50
C LEU A 215 -5.81 3.84 28.00
N ALA A 216 -5.68 2.72 28.72
CA ALA A 216 -5.38 2.73 30.14
C ALA A 216 -4.02 3.38 30.46
N GLU A 217 -3.00 3.07 29.66
CA GLU A 217 -1.66 3.65 29.81
C GLU A 217 -1.67 5.18 29.62
N ARG A 218 -2.21 5.66 28.50
CA ARG A 218 -2.31 7.10 28.18
C ARG A 218 -3.17 7.82 29.21
N TRP A 219 -4.23 7.17 29.66
CA TRP A 219 -5.08 7.72 30.71
C TRP A 219 -4.31 7.90 32.02
N GLY A 220 -3.47 6.92 32.40
CA GLY A 220 -2.60 6.99 33.57
C GLY A 220 -1.51 8.05 33.46
N GLN A 221 -1.02 8.34 32.24
CA GLN A 221 -0.06 9.41 31.95
C GLN A 221 -0.70 10.81 31.88
N GLY A 222 -2.03 10.90 31.95
CA GLY A 222 -2.75 12.18 31.87
C GLY A 222 -2.89 12.74 30.44
N GLU A 223 -2.58 11.94 29.42
CA GLU A 223 -2.64 12.34 28.00
C GLU A 223 -4.09 12.33 27.49
N ARG A 224 -4.88 13.36 27.84
CA ARG A 224 -6.31 13.43 27.50
C ARG A 224 -6.60 13.79 26.05
N GLU A 225 -5.78 14.65 25.45
CA GLU A 225 -5.99 15.14 24.08
C GLU A 225 -5.84 14.03 23.03
N PRO A 226 -4.75 13.22 23.02
CA PRO A 226 -4.65 12.09 22.08
C PRO A 226 -5.79 11.08 22.23
N LEU A 227 -6.25 10.85 23.46
CA LEU A 227 -7.38 9.96 23.74
C LEU A 227 -8.68 10.48 23.13
N SER A 228 -8.93 11.79 23.22
CA SER A 228 -10.10 12.41 22.60
C SER A 228 -10.04 12.28 21.08
N VAL A 229 -8.92 12.68 20.48
CA VAL A 229 -8.76 12.68 19.02
C VAL A 229 -8.86 11.26 18.45
N VAL A 230 -8.13 10.30 19.00
CA VAL A 230 -8.15 8.93 18.47
C VAL A 230 -9.48 8.25 18.78
N GLY A 231 -10.09 8.54 19.94
CA GLY A 231 -11.38 7.97 20.33
C GLY A 231 -12.54 8.29 19.39
N GLU A 232 -12.48 9.42 18.68
CA GLU A 232 -13.46 9.78 17.64
C GLU A 232 -13.44 8.82 16.45
N PHE A 233 -12.29 8.20 16.19
CA PHE A 233 -12.08 7.27 15.07
C PHE A 233 -12.10 5.79 15.49
N VAL A 234 -12.60 5.46 16.69
CA VAL A 234 -12.64 4.09 17.18
C VAL A 234 -14.05 3.75 17.65
N ALA A 235 -14.56 2.58 17.26
CA ALA A 235 -15.90 2.14 17.62
C ALA A 235 -16.12 2.18 19.14
N SER A 236 -17.26 2.74 19.53
CA SER A 236 -17.66 2.84 20.93
C SER A 236 -17.86 1.45 21.54
N ALA A 237 -17.96 1.40 22.87
CA ALA A 237 -18.26 0.15 23.59
C ALA A 237 -19.64 -0.42 23.19
N ASP A 238 -20.58 0.46 22.83
CA ASP A 238 -21.95 0.10 22.42
C ASP A 238 -22.02 -0.39 20.96
N GLY A 239 -20.89 -0.35 20.24
CA GLY A 239 -20.78 -0.87 18.87
C GLY A 239 -21.41 0.03 17.80
N GLU A 240 -21.84 1.24 18.16
CA GLU A 240 -22.24 2.25 17.19
C GLU A 240 -21.00 2.74 16.42
N GLY A 241 -20.92 2.37 15.14
CA GLY A 241 -19.87 2.85 14.24
C GLY A 241 -20.18 4.26 13.77
N SER A 242 -19.17 5.13 13.72
CA SER A 242 -19.27 6.40 13.02
C SER A 242 -19.38 6.15 11.50
N GLU A 243 -20.27 6.87 10.79
CA GLU A 243 -20.40 6.78 9.32
C GLU A 243 -19.07 7.10 8.62
N GLU A 244 -18.28 8.01 9.19
CA GLU A 244 -16.94 8.37 8.70
C GLU A 244 -15.97 7.18 8.78
N MET A 245 -16.16 6.31 9.77
CA MET A 245 -15.34 5.12 9.97
C MET A 245 -15.69 3.96 9.04
N GLN A 246 -16.95 3.90 8.57
CA GLN A 246 -17.34 2.96 7.52
C GLN A 246 -16.69 3.33 6.17
N ALA A 247 -16.43 4.62 5.93
CA ALA A 247 -15.71 5.06 4.74
C ALA A 247 -14.24 4.59 4.75
N ILE A 248 -13.60 4.56 5.93
CA ILE A 248 -12.23 4.05 6.15
C ILE A 248 -12.23 2.52 6.11
N GLY A 249 -12.34 1.96 4.90
CA GLY A 249 -12.38 0.51 4.65
C GLY A 249 -13.40 0.11 3.57
N GLY A 250 -14.40 0.97 3.32
CA GLY A 250 -15.46 0.72 2.33
C GLY A 250 -14.94 0.43 0.91
N GLY A 251 -13.83 1.06 0.51
CA GLY A 251 -13.19 0.80 -0.79
C GLY A 251 -12.65 -0.63 -0.93
N ALA A 252 -12.02 -1.16 0.13
CA ALA A 252 -11.49 -2.52 0.14
C ALA A 252 -12.62 -3.55 0.19
N GLN A 253 -13.69 -3.28 0.94
CA GLN A 253 -14.88 -4.14 0.99
C GLN A 253 -15.65 -4.15 -0.35
N ALA A 254 -15.80 -3.00 -1.01
CA ALA A 254 -16.43 -2.92 -2.33
C ALA A 254 -15.66 -3.74 -3.37
N PHE A 255 -14.33 -3.78 -3.27
CA PHE A 255 -13.50 -4.66 -4.09
C PHE A 255 -13.65 -6.13 -3.69
N ALA A 256 -13.61 -6.47 -2.39
CA ALA A 256 -13.79 -7.84 -1.91
C ALA A 256 -15.14 -8.45 -2.37
N LYS A 257 -16.22 -7.66 -2.35
CA LYS A 257 -17.54 -8.06 -2.85
C LYS A 257 -17.54 -8.42 -4.34
N LYS A 258 -16.74 -7.75 -5.17
CA LYS A 258 -16.62 -8.07 -6.61
C LYS A 258 -16.03 -9.46 -6.86
N TRP A 259 -15.31 -10.04 -5.89
CA TRP A 259 -14.69 -11.36 -6.01
C TRP A 259 -15.56 -12.50 -5.45
N GLU A 260 -16.59 -12.19 -4.66
CA GLU A 260 -17.51 -13.21 -4.11
C GLU A 260 -18.66 -13.56 -5.05
N GLY A 261 -19.06 -12.62 -5.91
CA GLY A 261 -19.91 -12.92 -7.06
C GLY A 261 -19.06 -13.55 -8.15
N GLY A 262 -18.92 -14.87 -8.14
CA GLY A 262 -18.19 -15.65 -9.14
C GLY A 262 -18.82 -15.62 -10.54
N ASP A 263 -19.07 -14.43 -11.07
CA ASP A 263 -19.53 -14.20 -12.44
C ASP A 263 -18.48 -13.41 -13.21
N ASP A 264 -17.99 -14.03 -14.29
CA ASP A 264 -17.41 -13.42 -15.49
C ASP A 264 -18.41 -12.46 -16.19
N ALA A 265 -19.16 -11.65 -15.45
CA ALA A 265 -20.18 -10.77 -16.00
C ALA A 265 -19.65 -9.33 -16.12
N ALA A 266 -19.37 -8.97 -17.38
CA ALA A 266 -19.02 -7.66 -17.91
C ALA A 266 -17.53 -7.27 -17.86
N ALA A 267 -16.70 -8.14 -18.43
CA ALA A 267 -15.79 -7.66 -19.47
C ALA A 267 -16.63 -6.94 -20.55
N GLY A 268 -16.95 -5.67 -20.35
CA GLY A 268 -17.12 -4.78 -21.49
C GLY A 268 -15.83 -4.91 -22.29
N GLU A 269 -15.94 -5.12 -23.61
CA GLU A 269 -14.82 -5.27 -24.55
C GLU A 269 -13.81 -4.12 -24.41
N LYS A 270 -12.97 -4.14 -23.39
CA LYS A 270 -11.67 -3.52 -23.44
C LYS A 270 -10.87 -4.48 -24.27
N ARG A 271 -10.51 -4.04 -25.48
CA ARG A 271 -9.39 -4.60 -26.23
C ARG A 271 -8.20 -4.65 -25.27
N ASP A 272 -7.99 -5.82 -24.69
CA ASP A 272 -6.73 -6.20 -24.12
C ASP A 272 -5.78 -6.36 -25.31
N ASP A 273 -5.03 -5.29 -25.59
CA ASP A 273 -4.03 -5.30 -26.65
C ASP A 273 -2.76 -6.07 -26.25
N GLY A 274 -2.77 -6.74 -25.08
CA GLY A 274 -1.66 -7.58 -24.62
C GLY A 274 -0.35 -6.80 -24.47
N THR A 275 -0.39 -5.47 -24.42
CA THR A 275 0.81 -4.63 -24.31
C THR A 275 1.21 -4.33 -22.87
N TYR A 276 0.36 -4.67 -21.89
CA TYR A 276 0.74 -4.62 -20.48
C TYR A 276 1.88 -5.61 -20.20
N GLY A 277 3.10 -5.09 -20.10
CA GLY A 277 4.30 -5.83 -19.72
C GLY A 277 5.26 -6.22 -20.84
N GLN A 278 5.07 -5.73 -22.08
CA GLN A 278 5.99 -6.02 -23.20
C GLN A 278 7.15 -5.01 -23.35
N GLY A 279 7.20 -3.96 -22.52
CA GLY A 279 8.36 -3.07 -22.47
C GLY A 279 9.55 -3.74 -21.77
N PRO A 280 10.80 -3.23 -21.96
CA PRO A 280 11.98 -3.68 -21.21
C PRO A 280 11.83 -3.57 -19.68
N HIS A 281 10.78 -2.88 -19.23
CA HIS A 281 10.42 -2.65 -17.85
C HIS A 281 9.00 -3.15 -17.54
N GLY A 282 8.57 -4.30 -18.07
CA GLY A 282 7.31 -5.01 -17.74
C GLY A 282 7.53 -6.18 -16.75
N PRO A 283 6.48 -6.73 -16.08
CA PRO A 283 6.67 -7.88 -15.20
C PRO A 283 7.13 -9.06 -16.05
N VAL A 284 8.32 -9.59 -15.73
CA VAL A 284 8.82 -10.82 -16.33
C VAL A 284 7.97 -11.96 -15.77
N LEU A 285 6.82 -12.18 -16.39
CA LEU A 285 6.07 -13.42 -16.24
C LEU A 285 6.99 -14.53 -16.74
N ARG A 286 7.38 -15.45 -15.85
CA ARG A 286 8.18 -16.60 -16.27
C ARG A 286 7.38 -17.35 -17.34
N LYS A 287 7.92 -17.43 -18.55
CA LYS A 287 7.32 -18.25 -19.61
C LYS A 287 7.09 -19.65 -19.07
N ARG A 288 5.88 -20.16 -19.30
CA ARG A 288 5.48 -21.54 -19.03
C ARG A 288 6.59 -22.47 -19.54
N VAL A 289 7.34 -23.10 -18.64
CA VAL A 289 8.24 -24.18 -19.04
C VAL A 289 7.31 -25.30 -19.46
N GLY A 290 7.23 -25.56 -20.77
CA GLY A 290 6.42 -26.65 -21.29
C GLY A 290 6.86 -27.94 -20.59
N MET A 291 5.96 -28.54 -19.82
CA MET A 291 6.13 -29.92 -19.38
C MET A 291 6.21 -30.77 -20.64
N GLY A 292 7.45 -31.10 -21.04
CA GLY A 292 7.69 -32.19 -21.96
C GLY A 292 7.09 -33.43 -21.35
N ARG A 293 6.20 -34.09 -22.11
CA ARG A 293 5.59 -35.36 -21.72
C ARG A 293 6.72 -36.35 -21.41
N LEU A 294 6.72 -36.87 -20.18
CA LEU A 294 7.28 -38.19 -19.88
C LEU A 294 6.30 -39.26 -20.35
#